data_AF-A0A946DC22-F1
#
_entry.id   AF-A0A946DC22-F1
#
_cell.length_a   1.000
_cell.length_b   1.000
_cell.length_c   1.000
_cell.angle_alpha   90.00
_cell.angle_beta   90.00
_cell.angle_gamma   90.00
#
_symmetry.space_group_name_H-M   'P 1'
#
loop_
_entity.id
_entity.type
_entity.pdbx_description
1 polymer ?
#
loop_
_entity_poly.entity_id
_entity_poly.type
_entity_poly.pdbx_seq_one_letter_code
_entity_poly.pdbx_strand_id
1 'polypeptide(L)'
;MANTDSPFHGLEVEDNPVLEVTAQEHTLQQDLDQYMSHFNALAENSDELEKAKLMLDIAECHLGLDQQQEAHDWAEKTFLTFVDNNDWQLAVDCCDIIYNSNQNDSLIALGNGIWLAVTFPVDPNVSVQMLHHIVDETPDDSDGAAVAAMLAHYLAETRANDKDYKNLTFLTNQITAQVAKRHRNISDEATMQTWIKMYELDDVSKLLPKMALILDTIVGENWWYDRDEIRSRLPIN
;
A
#
# COMPACT_ATOMS: atom_id res chain seq x y z
N MET A 1 -8.24 54.41 -1.56
CA MET A 1 -8.93 53.56 -2.55
C MET A 1 -8.10 52.30 -2.68
N ALA A 2 -8.56 51.20 -2.07
CA ALA A 2 -7.85 49.92 -2.07
C ALA A 2 -8.02 49.23 -3.43
N ASN A 3 -6.98 48.56 -3.89
CA ASN A 3 -6.92 47.88 -5.17
C ASN A 3 -7.80 46.62 -5.13
N THR A 4 -8.90 46.61 -5.90
CA THR A 4 -9.95 45.58 -5.90
C THR A 4 -9.67 44.42 -6.86
N ASP A 5 -8.53 44.39 -7.54
CA ASP A 5 -8.21 43.38 -8.56
C ASP A 5 -7.33 42.21 -8.04
N SER A 6 -7.31 41.97 -6.72
CA SER A 6 -6.69 40.75 -6.19
C SER A 6 -7.66 39.58 -6.27
N PRO A 7 -7.31 38.45 -6.93
CA PRO A 7 -8.14 37.24 -6.95
C PRO A 7 -8.28 36.58 -5.57
N PHE A 8 -7.60 37.11 -4.55
CA PHE A 8 -7.66 36.65 -3.15
C PHE A 8 -8.49 37.58 -2.25
N HIS A 9 -9.19 38.57 -2.81
CA HIS A 9 -10.04 39.48 -2.03
C HIS A 9 -11.30 38.74 -1.56
N GLY A 10 -11.38 38.40 -0.28
CA GLY A 10 -12.53 37.74 0.34
C GLY A 10 -12.36 36.25 0.65
N LEU A 11 -11.16 35.68 0.46
CA LEU A 11 -10.83 34.36 0.99
C LEU A 11 -10.36 34.54 2.43
N GLU A 12 -11.24 34.23 3.39
CA GLU A 12 -10.78 33.92 4.74
C GLU A 12 -10.04 32.59 4.66
N VAL A 13 -8.75 32.59 5.00
CA VAL A 13 -8.04 31.36 5.32
C VAL A 13 -8.67 30.88 6.63
N GLU A 14 -9.55 29.89 6.55
CA GLU A 14 -9.89 29.11 7.75
C GLU A 14 -8.60 28.41 8.20
N ASP A 15 -7.87 29.05 9.11
CA ASP A 15 -6.86 28.39 9.91
C ASP A 15 -7.57 27.36 10.78
N ASN A 16 -7.79 26.15 10.27
CA ASN A 16 -8.18 25.05 11.15
C ASN A 16 -7.68 23.62 10.86
N PRO A 17 -6.43 23.40 10.40
CA PRO A 17 -5.85 22.06 10.44
C PRO A 17 -5.55 21.58 11.87
N VAL A 18 -5.30 22.50 12.83
CA VAL A 18 -4.84 22.12 14.17
C VAL A 18 -5.97 21.52 15.03
N LEU A 19 -7.20 22.05 14.98
CA LEU A 19 -8.29 21.48 15.80
C LEU A 19 -8.77 20.11 15.28
N GLU A 20 -8.78 19.90 13.96
CA GLU A 20 -9.15 18.60 13.38
C GLU A 20 -8.12 17.51 13.70
N VAL A 21 -6.82 17.82 13.58
CA VAL A 21 -5.73 16.88 13.93
C VAL A 21 -5.80 16.49 15.41
N THR A 22 -5.95 17.46 16.32
CA THR A 22 -6.03 17.16 17.77
C THR A 22 -7.27 16.34 18.17
N ALA A 23 -8.40 16.52 17.48
CA ALA A 23 -9.59 15.72 17.72
C ALA A 23 -9.42 14.28 17.24
N GLN A 24 -8.77 14.08 16.09
CA GLN A 24 -8.47 12.77 15.52
C GLN A 24 -7.46 11.99 16.36
N GLU A 25 -6.37 12.64 16.81
CA GLU A 25 -5.39 12.05 17.74
C GLU A 25 -6.08 11.61 19.05
N HIS A 26 -6.98 12.44 19.60
CA HIS A 26 -7.71 12.09 20.81
C HIS A 26 -8.61 10.87 20.61
N THR A 27 -9.29 10.75 19.46
CA THR A 27 -10.10 9.56 19.16
C THR A 27 -9.23 8.30 19.01
N LEU A 28 -8.10 8.40 18.33
CA LEU A 28 -7.16 7.27 18.16
C LEU A 28 -6.58 6.81 19.50
N GLN A 29 -6.25 7.73 20.41
CA GLN A 29 -5.78 7.38 21.75
C GLN A 29 -6.86 6.63 22.55
N GLN A 30 -8.14 7.03 22.43
CA GLN A 30 -9.25 6.34 23.09
C GLN A 30 -9.44 4.92 22.53
N ASP A 31 -9.36 4.77 21.22
CA ASP A 31 -9.46 3.46 20.56
C ASP A 31 -8.28 2.56 20.97
N LEU A 32 -7.05 3.10 20.98
CA LEU A 32 -5.87 2.39 21.46
C LEU A 32 -6.04 1.91 22.91
N ASP A 33 -6.48 2.78 23.81
CA ASP A 33 -6.71 2.43 25.22
C ASP A 33 -7.76 1.32 25.37
N GLN A 34 -8.82 1.37 24.55
CA GLN A 34 -9.85 0.34 24.51
C GLN A 34 -9.32 -0.99 23.99
N TYR A 35 -8.58 -0.99 22.87
CA TYR A 35 -8.01 -2.21 22.30
C TYR A 35 -6.95 -2.83 23.19
N MET A 36 -6.08 -2.03 23.80
CA MET A 36 -5.10 -2.50 24.78
C MET A 36 -5.77 -3.09 26.01
N SER A 37 -6.85 -2.48 26.51
CA SER A 37 -7.63 -3.03 27.62
C SER A 37 -8.27 -4.37 27.27
N HIS A 38 -8.82 -4.48 26.06
CA HIS A 38 -9.38 -5.74 25.55
C HIS A 38 -8.30 -6.81 25.41
N PHE A 39 -7.16 -6.46 24.83
CA PHE A 39 -6.03 -7.37 24.62
C PHE A 39 -5.50 -7.93 25.95
N ASN A 40 -5.33 -7.07 26.95
CA ASN A 40 -4.87 -7.47 28.29
C ASN A 40 -5.90 -8.34 29.05
N ALA A 41 -7.17 -8.29 28.66
CA ALA A 41 -8.24 -9.09 29.25
C ALA A 41 -8.48 -10.43 28.54
N LEU A 42 -7.80 -10.70 27.42
CA LEU A 42 -7.92 -11.96 26.69
C LEU A 42 -7.44 -13.14 27.56
N ALA A 43 -8.17 -14.25 27.52
CA ALA A 43 -7.76 -15.48 28.17
C ALA A 43 -6.59 -16.16 27.43
N GLU A 44 -5.79 -16.96 28.12
CA GLU A 44 -4.66 -17.70 27.52
C GLU A 44 -5.08 -18.60 26.35
N ASN A 45 -6.32 -19.12 26.36
CA ASN A 45 -6.85 -20.00 25.32
C ASN A 45 -7.72 -19.25 24.29
N SER A 46 -7.54 -17.94 24.14
CA SER A 46 -8.27 -17.16 23.13
C SER A 46 -7.84 -17.59 21.72
N ASP A 47 -8.75 -17.43 20.76
CA ASP A 47 -8.47 -17.73 19.35
C ASP A 47 -7.30 -16.87 18.84
N GLU A 48 -6.30 -17.51 18.23
CA GLU A 48 -5.06 -16.85 17.82
C GLU A 48 -5.30 -15.85 16.68
N LEU A 49 -6.23 -16.14 15.77
CA LEU A 49 -6.54 -15.26 14.64
C LEU A 49 -7.32 -14.03 15.11
N GLU A 50 -8.31 -14.18 15.99
CA GLU A 50 -9.03 -13.05 16.57
C GLU A 50 -8.11 -12.16 17.42
N LYS A 51 -7.15 -12.78 18.14
CA LYS A 51 -6.11 -12.03 18.84
C LYS A 51 -5.21 -11.25 17.87
N ALA A 52 -4.81 -11.86 16.75
CA ALA A 52 -3.98 -11.21 15.74
C ALA A 52 -4.70 -10.01 15.09
N LYS A 53 -6.00 -10.10 14.83
CA LYS A 53 -6.82 -8.97 14.34
C LYS A 53 -6.80 -7.79 15.32
N LEU A 54 -7.05 -8.06 16.60
CA LEU A 54 -7.00 -7.02 17.63
C LEU A 54 -5.61 -6.38 17.74
N MET A 55 -4.55 -7.17 17.61
CA MET A 55 -3.18 -6.67 17.60
C MET A 55 -2.88 -5.80 16.36
N LEU A 56 -3.48 -6.11 15.21
CA LEU A 56 -3.37 -5.28 14.01
C LEU A 56 -4.10 -3.93 14.19
N ASP A 57 -5.29 -3.94 14.80
CA ASP A 57 -6.02 -2.69 15.15
C ASP A 57 -5.18 -1.80 16.09
N ILE A 58 -4.46 -2.41 17.04
CA ILE A 58 -3.51 -1.72 17.93
C ILE A 58 -2.35 -1.13 17.12
N ALA A 59 -1.79 -1.89 16.17
CA ALA A 59 -0.71 -1.42 15.30
C ALA A 59 -1.13 -0.21 14.45
N GLU A 60 -2.34 -0.24 13.90
CA GLU A 60 -2.91 0.87 13.12
C GLU A 60 -3.07 2.13 13.98
N CYS A 61 -3.57 1.98 15.21
CA CYS A 61 -3.68 3.09 16.15
C CYS A 61 -2.30 3.69 16.49
N HIS A 62 -1.29 2.85 16.74
CA HIS A 62 0.08 3.32 16.96
C HIS A 62 0.63 4.06 15.74
N LEU A 63 0.39 3.56 14.52
CA LEU A 63 0.83 4.22 13.30
C LEU A 63 0.18 5.61 13.15
N GLY A 64 -1.13 5.69 13.37
CA GLY A 64 -1.89 6.96 13.30
C GLY A 64 -1.53 7.97 14.40
N LEU A 65 -0.92 7.52 15.50
CA LEU A 65 -0.40 8.35 16.59
C LEU A 65 1.09 8.68 16.45
N ASP A 66 1.69 8.39 15.28
CA ASP A 66 3.12 8.57 15.01
C ASP A 66 4.04 7.82 16.00
N GLN A 67 3.61 6.65 16.47
CA GLN A 67 4.37 5.75 17.36
C GLN A 67 4.95 4.61 16.53
N GLN A 68 5.98 4.93 15.73
CA GLN A 68 6.44 4.06 14.64
C GLN A 68 6.99 2.72 15.10
N GLN A 69 7.77 2.69 16.19
CA GLN A 69 8.34 1.43 16.69
C GLN A 69 7.25 0.49 17.20
N GLU A 70 6.27 1.03 17.93
CA GLU A 70 5.14 0.26 18.44
C GLU A 70 4.26 -0.27 17.31
N ALA A 71 3.94 0.56 16.31
CA ALA A 71 3.19 0.16 15.12
C ALA A 71 3.86 -1.02 14.41
N HIS A 72 5.16 -0.89 14.15
CA HIS A 72 6.00 -1.94 13.60
C HIS A 72 5.91 -3.23 14.44
N ASP A 73 6.23 -3.15 15.73
CA ASP A 73 6.35 -4.32 16.61
C ASP A 73 5.04 -5.09 16.78
N TRP A 74 3.89 -4.42 16.70
CA TRP A 74 2.59 -5.06 16.75
C TRP A 74 2.24 -5.75 15.42
N ALA A 75 2.46 -5.08 14.29
CA ALA A 75 2.19 -5.64 12.96
C ALA A 75 3.12 -6.82 12.62
N GLU A 76 4.40 -6.74 12.99
CA GLU A 76 5.38 -7.82 12.76
C GLU A 76 4.96 -9.11 13.47
N LYS A 77 4.49 -9.00 14.73
CA LYS A 77 4.10 -10.16 15.56
C LYS A 77 2.88 -10.91 15.02
N THR A 78 2.04 -10.27 14.22
CA THR A 78 0.78 -10.86 13.74
C THR A 78 0.86 -11.34 12.30
N PHE A 79 1.79 -10.80 11.51
CA PHE A 79 1.91 -11.05 10.08
C PHE A 79 1.84 -12.55 9.71
N LEU A 80 2.65 -13.39 10.36
CA LEU A 80 2.68 -14.83 10.06
C LEU A 80 1.38 -15.54 10.43
N THR A 81 0.67 -15.10 11.47
CA THR A 81 -0.64 -15.66 11.83
C THR A 81 -1.64 -15.48 10.68
N PHE A 82 -1.63 -14.33 10.01
CA PHE A 82 -2.50 -14.10 8.85
C PHE A 82 -2.08 -14.93 7.63
N VAL A 83 -0.77 -15.05 7.37
CA VAL A 83 -0.24 -15.92 6.31
C VAL A 83 -0.65 -17.38 6.53
N ASP A 84 -0.48 -17.90 7.75
CA ASP A 84 -0.79 -19.30 8.10
C ASP A 84 -2.30 -19.60 7.99
N ASN A 85 -3.14 -18.60 8.26
CA ASN A 85 -4.59 -18.69 8.12
C ASN A 85 -5.09 -18.35 6.71
N ASN A 86 -4.20 -17.99 5.77
CA ASN A 86 -4.52 -17.51 4.42
C ASN A 86 -5.39 -16.25 4.39
N ASP A 87 -5.31 -15.41 5.43
CA ASP A 87 -5.97 -14.10 5.50
C ASP A 87 -5.08 -13.06 4.80
N TRP A 88 -5.03 -13.14 3.47
CA TRP A 88 -4.09 -12.38 2.65
C TRP A 88 -4.31 -10.87 2.72
N GLN A 89 -5.55 -10.43 2.97
CA GLN A 89 -5.86 -9.01 3.13
C GLN A 89 -5.11 -8.46 4.34
N LEU A 90 -5.31 -9.07 5.51
CA LEU A 90 -4.70 -8.60 6.75
C LEU A 90 -3.18 -8.81 6.76
N ALA A 91 -2.67 -9.84 6.09
CA ALA A 91 -1.22 -10.01 5.91
C ALA A 91 -0.60 -8.86 5.10
N VAL A 92 -1.29 -8.35 4.07
CA VAL A 92 -0.82 -7.18 3.31
C VAL A 92 -0.94 -5.90 4.14
N ASP A 93 -2.01 -5.74 4.91
CA ASP A 93 -2.20 -4.59 5.80
C ASP A 93 -1.09 -4.53 6.88
N CYS A 94 -0.66 -5.67 7.43
CA CYS A 94 0.55 -5.74 8.27
C CYS A 94 1.79 -5.18 7.55
N CYS A 95 2.03 -5.60 6.31
CA CYS A 95 3.19 -5.14 5.54
C CYS A 95 3.13 -3.63 5.25
N ASP A 96 1.94 -3.08 4.97
CA ASP A 96 1.76 -1.64 4.76
C ASP A 96 2.05 -0.86 6.06
N ILE A 97 1.57 -1.33 7.21
CA ILE A 97 1.88 -0.70 8.51
C ILE A 97 3.39 -0.73 8.81
N ILE A 98 4.05 -1.88 8.58
CA ILE A 98 5.50 -2.01 8.78
C ILE A 98 6.27 -1.10 7.82
N TYR A 99 5.84 -1.00 6.57
CA TYR A 99 6.43 -0.06 5.60
C TYR A 99 6.30 1.39 6.08
N ASN A 100 5.10 1.83 6.43
CA ASN A 100 4.84 3.21 6.89
C ASN A 100 5.47 3.52 8.27
N SER A 101 5.86 2.51 9.03
CA SER A 101 6.62 2.67 10.28
C SER A 101 8.07 3.10 10.05
N ASN A 102 8.57 3.12 8.81
CA ASN A 102 9.91 3.64 8.47
C ASN A 102 11.06 3.02 9.30
N GLN A 103 10.97 1.72 9.57
CA GLN A 103 12.02 0.94 10.23
C GLN A 103 12.97 0.32 9.18
N ASN A 104 14.03 -0.35 9.65
CA ASN A 104 15.11 -0.83 8.77
C ASN A 104 14.65 -1.86 7.72
N ASP A 105 13.54 -2.54 7.97
CA ASP A 105 12.95 -3.57 7.14
C ASP A 105 11.71 -3.10 6.38
N SER A 106 11.36 -1.80 6.40
CA SER A 106 10.18 -1.27 5.72
C SER A 106 10.12 -1.62 4.23
N LEU A 107 11.24 -1.55 3.50
CA LEU A 107 11.29 -1.99 2.09
C LEU A 107 11.13 -3.50 1.94
N ILE A 108 11.66 -4.28 2.88
CA ILE A 108 11.50 -5.75 2.90
C ILE A 108 10.02 -6.08 3.12
N ALA A 109 9.35 -5.39 4.04
CA ALA A 109 7.92 -5.52 4.30
C ALA A 109 7.10 -5.19 3.05
N LEU A 110 7.43 -4.08 2.38
CA LEU A 110 6.79 -3.69 1.14
C LEU A 110 6.88 -4.79 0.08
N GLY A 111 8.08 -5.36 -0.11
CA GLY A 111 8.28 -6.44 -1.08
C GLY A 111 7.50 -7.73 -0.74
N ASN A 112 7.47 -8.11 0.55
CA ASN A 112 6.67 -9.23 1.04
C ASN A 112 5.16 -9.00 0.83
N GLY A 113 4.67 -7.79 1.13
CA GLY A 113 3.26 -7.43 0.97
C GLY A 113 2.82 -7.35 -0.49
N ILE A 114 3.62 -6.76 -1.37
CA ILE A 114 3.27 -6.67 -2.81
C ILE A 114 3.16 -8.05 -3.44
N TRP A 115 4.04 -8.99 -3.07
CA TRP A 115 3.93 -10.35 -3.62
C TRP A 115 2.58 -10.99 -3.26
N LEU A 116 2.12 -10.83 -2.02
CA LEU A 116 0.79 -11.30 -1.59
C LEU A 116 -0.34 -10.55 -2.31
N ALA A 117 -0.27 -9.21 -2.34
CA ALA A 117 -1.25 -8.36 -2.99
C ALA A 117 -1.41 -8.70 -4.47
N VAL A 118 -0.33 -9.00 -5.19
CA VAL A 118 -0.39 -9.38 -6.61
C VAL A 118 -0.89 -10.82 -6.79
N THR A 119 -0.51 -11.73 -5.90
CA THR A 119 -0.81 -13.17 -6.05
C THR A 119 -2.26 -13.52 -5.66
N PHE A 120 -2.81 -12.85 -4.65
CA PHE A 120 -4.10 -13.17 -4.05
C PHE A 120 -5.15 -12.07 -4.26
N PRO A 121 -6.45 -12.38 -4.15
CA PRO A 121 -7.51 -11.38 -4.21
C PRO A 121 -7.51 -10.52 -2.94
N VAL A 122 -6.69 -9.47 -2.97
CA VAL A 122 -6.65 -8.39 -1.97
C VAL A 122 -7.42 -7.19 -2.52
N ASP A 123 -8.00 -6.38 -1.64
CA ASP A 123 -8.69 -5.15 -2.00
C ASP A 123 -7.84 -4.33 -2.98
N PRO A 124 -8.42 -3.88 -4.12
CA PRO A 124 -7.67 -3.18 -5.13
C PRO A 124 -7.16 -1.81 -4.67
N ASN A 125 -7.80 -1.14 -3.71
CA ASN A 125 -7.27 0.09 -3.12
C ASN A 125 -5.94 -0.18 -2.41
N VAL A 126 -5.91 -1.22 -1.57
CA VAL A 126 -4.70 -1.64 -0.86
C VAL A 126 -3.63 -2.11 -1.83
N SER A 127 -4.00 -2.92 -2.83
CA SER A 127 -3.06 -3.42 -3.84
C SER A 127 -2.43 -2.28 -4.67
N VAL A 128 -3.22 -1.27 -5.04
CA VAL A 128 -2.75 -0.07 -5.75
C VAL A 128 -1.85 0.77 -4.86
N GLN A 129 -2.20 0.97 -3.59
CA GLN A 129 -1.40 1.71 -2.62
C GLN A 129 -0.01 1.06 -2.44
N MET A 130 0.04 -0.26 -2.25
CA MET A 130 1.30 -1.00 -2.12
C MET A 130 2.19 -0.84 -3.35
N LEU A 131 1.64 -0.89 -4.56
CA LEU A 131 2.41 -0.67 -5.79
C LEU A 131 2.80 0.80 -5.99
N HIS A 132 2.01 1.73 -5.49
CA HIS A 132 2.34 3.16 -5.52
C HIS A 132 3.56 3.47 -4.64
N HIS A 133 3.72 2.81 -3.50
CA HIS A 133 4.94 2.94 -2.69
C HIS A 133 6.21 2.58 -3.49
N ILE A 134 6.18 1.55 -4.35
CA ILE A 134 7.32 1.26 -5.25
C ILE A 134 7.57 2.42 -6.22
N VAL A 135 6.53 3.07 -6.72
CA VAL A 135 6.66 4.22 -7.61
C VAL A 135 7.32 5.41 -6.90
N ASP A 136 7.09 5.57 -5.59
CA ASP A 136 7.67 6.63 -4.77
C ASP A 136 9.12 6.32 -4.34
N GLU A 137 9.43 5.04 -4.05
CA GLU A 137 10.76 4.57 -3.66
C GLU A 137 11.74 4.43 -4.84
N THR A 138 11.22 4.39 -6.07
CA THR A 138 12.03 4.14 -7.27
C THR A 138 12.50 5.45 -7.93
N PRO A 139 13.80 5.57 -8.31
CA PRO A 139 14.29 6.73 -9.03
C PRO A 139 13.53 7.01 -10.33
N ASP A 140 13.47 8.30 -10.71
CA ASP A 140 12.69 8.79 -11.84
C ASP A 140 12.99 8.09 -13.18
N ASP A 141 14.22 7.62 -13.40
CA ASP A 141 14.68 7.00 -14.64
C ASP A 141 14.64 5.46 -14.64
N SER A 142 14.11 4.84 -13.59
CA SER A 142 14.04 3.38 -13.46
C SER A 142 12.76 2.80 -14.06
N ASP A 143 12.92 1.68 -14.78
CA ASP A 143 11.82 0.90 -15.34
C ASP A 143 10.90 0.34 -14.23
N GLY A 144 11.38 0.24 -12.99
CA GLY A 144 10.62 -0.33 -11.86
C GLY A 144 9.33 0.42 -11.57
N ALA A 145 9.36 1.75 -11.60
CA ALA A 145 8.19 2.59 -11.40
C ALA A 145 7.14 2.38 -12.52
N ALA A 146 7.60 2.18 -13.76
CA ALA A 146 6.72 1.92 -14.89
C ALA A 146 5.99 0.58 -14.76
N VAL A 147 6.70 -0.47 -14.36
CA VAL A 147 6.12 -1.79 -14.12
C VAL A 147 5.13 -1.74 -12.96
N ALA A 148 5.46 -1.06 -11.86
CA ALA A 148 4.58 -0.93 -10.71
C ALA A 148 3.29 -0.15 -11.01
N ALA A 149 3.40 1.01 -11.68
CA ALA A 149 2.23 1.80 -12.08
C ALA A 149 1.28 1.03 -13.01
N MET A 150 1.83 0.30 -13.98
CA MET A 150 1.04 -0.45 -14.96
C MET A 150 0.41 -1.71 -14.34
N LEU A 151 1.11 -2.37 -13.41
CA LEU A 151 0.54 -3.47 -12.65
C LEU A 151 -0.57 -2.97 -11.71
N ALA A 152 -0.41 -1.80 -11.09
CA ALA A 152 -1.45 -1.19 -10.26
C ALA A 152 -2.70 -0.90 -11.09
N HIS A 153 -2.53 -0.37 -12.30
CA HIS A 153 -3.63 -0.16 -13.24
C HIS A 153 -4.34 -1.46 -13.59
N TYR A 154 -3.59 -2.51 -13.94
CA TYR A 154 -4.16 -3.83 -14.23
C TYR A 154 -4.94 -4.42 -13.05
N LEU A 155 -4.43 -4.31 -11.82
CA LEU A 155 -5.13 -4.78 -10.63
C LEU A 155 -6.41 -3.97 -10.36
N ALA A 156 -6.37 -2.65 -10.56
CA ALA A 156 -7.57 -1.81 -10.48
C ALA A 156 -8.63 -2.25 -11.50
N GLU A 157 -8.25 -2.48 -12.77
CA GLU A 157 -9.20 -2.90 -13.81
C GLU A 157 -9.80 -4.29 -13.54
N THR A 158 -9.01 -5.21 -13.00
CA THR A 158 -9.43 -6.61 -12.87
C THR A 158 -10.11 -6.95 -11.55
N ARG A 159 -9.89 -6.15 -10.50
CA ARG A 159 -10.40 -6.44 -9.15
C ARG A 159 -11.36 -5.41 -8.59
N ALA A 160 -11.37 -4.17 -9.11
CA ALA A 160 -12.31 -3.16 -8.62
C ALA A 160 -13.75 -3.54 -8.93
N ASN A 161 -14.61 -3.35 -7.94
CA ASN A 161 -16.05 -3.40 -8.11
C ASN A 161 -16.54 -2.13 -8.85
N ASP A 162 -17.79 -2.10 -9.28
CA ASP A 162 -18.36 -0.98 -10.04
C ASP A 162 -18.28 0.39 -9.34
N LYS A 163 -18.31 0.42 -8.00
CA LYS A 163 -18.24 1.65 -7.21
C LYS A 163 -16.84 2.25 -7.26
N ASP A 164 -15.81 1.41 -7.16
CA ASP A 164 -14.42 1.85 -7.04
C ASP A 164 -13.69 1.93 -8.39
N TYR A 165 -14.16 1.18 -9.39
CA TYR A 165 -13.51 1.05 -10.71
C TYR A 165 -13.12 2.39 -11.32
N LYS A 166 -14.07 3.33 -11.40
CA LYS A 166 -13.83 4.63 -12.03
C LYS A 166 -12.77 5.45 -11.28
N ASN A 167 -12.79 5.41 -9.95
CA ASN A 167 -11.87 6.20 -9.14
C ASN A 167 -10.46 5.59 -9.18
N LEU A 168 -10.35 4.27 -9.02
CA LEU A 168 -9.06 3.57 -9.05
C LEU A 168 -8.40 3.59 -10.43
N THR A 169 -9.16 3.37 -11.51
CA THR A 169 -8.59 3.46 -12.87
C THR A 169 -8.21 4.90 -13.22
N PHE A 170 -8.93 5.91 -12.73
CA PHE A 170 -8.51 7.30 -12.88
C PHE A 170 -7.20 7.59 -12.14
N LEU A 171 -7.10 7.19 -10.86
CA LEU A 171 -5.90 7.37 -10.05
C LEU A 171 -4.67 6.69 -10.69
N THR A 172 -4.79 5.41 -11.03
CA THR A 172 -3.69 4.65 -11.63
C THR A 172 -3.26 5.17 -13.01
N ASN A 173 -4.19 5.75 -13.78
CA ASN A 173 -3.84 6.49 -14.99
C ASN A 173 -3.03 7.76 -14.69
N GLN A 174 -3.38 8.51 -13.64
CA GLN A 174 -2.60 9.68 -13.21
C GLN A 174 -1.19 9.29 -12.75
N ILE A 175 -1.07 8.21 -11.96
CA ILE A 175 0.22 7.65 -11.54
C ILE A 175 1.06 7.27 -12.78
N THR A 176 0.46 6.55 -13.74
CA THR A 176 1.13 6.17 -14.99
C THR A 176 1.61 7.37 -15.79
N ALA A 177 0.77 8.42 -15.91
CA ALA A 177 1.15 9.66 -16.58
C ALA A 177 2.31 10.37 -15.88
N GLN A 178 2.32 10.40 -14.55
CA GLN A 178 3.41 10.98 -13.76
C GLN A 178 4.71 10.18 -13.95
N VAL A 179 4.65 8.85 -13.96
CA VAL A 179 5.81 8.00 -14.20
C VAL A 179 6.37 8.21 -15.60
N ALA A 180 5.53 8.21 -16.65
CA ALA A 180 6.00 8.43 -18.01
C ALA A 180 6.66 9.81 -18.19
N LYS A 181 6.11 10.84 -17.52
CA LYS A 181 6.70 12.18 -17.49
C LYS A 181 8.07 12.18 -16.80
N ARG A 182 8.23 11.52 -15.66
CA ARG A 182 9.50 11.44 -14.93
C ARG A 182 10.54 10.61 -15.67
N HIS A 183 10.14 9.45 -16.20
CA HIS A 183 11.01 8.49 -16.87
C HIS A 183 11.53 8.98 -18.23
N ARG A 184 10.68 9.63 -19.05
CA ARG A 184 11.01 9.96 -20.45
C ARG A 184 10.53 11.33 -20.91
N ASN A 185 10.08 12.20 -20.00
CA ASN A 185 9.49 13.51 -20.32
C ASN A 185 8.30 13.42 -21.30
N ILE A 186 7.53 12.33 -21.20
CA ILE A 186 6.36 12.08 -22.04
C ILE A 186 5.19 12.91 -21.51
N SER A 187 4.51 13.63 -22.40
CA SER A 187 3.34 14.45 -22.04
C SER A 187 2.20 14.42 -23.06
N ASP A 188 2.34 13.65 -24.13
CA ASP A 188 1.32 13.46 -25.16
C ASP A 188 0.93 11.98 -25.32
N GLU A 189 -0.30 11.75 -25.78
CA GLU A 189 -0.90 10.43 -25.90
C GLU A 189 -0.18 9.51 -26.89
N ALA A 190 0.28 10.03 -28.02
CA ALA A 190 0.92 9.21 -29.05
C ALA A 190 2.26 8.65 -28.56
N THR A 191 3.05 9.48 -27.88
CA THR A 191 4.30 9.06 -27.26
C THR A 191 4.06 8.12 -26.08
N MET A 192 3.00 8.35 -25.28
CA MET A 192 2.60 7.43 -24.20
C MET A 192 2.31 6.02 -24.74
N GLN A 193 1.48 5.90 -25.78
CA GLN A 193 1.16 4.60 -26.38
C GLN A 193 2.41 3.93 -26.95
N THR A 194 3.31 4.69 -27.56
CA THR A 194 4.59 4.18 -28.06
C THR A 194 5.47 3.66 -26.91
N TRP A 195 5.52 4.38 -25.79
CA TRP A 195 6.27 3.98 -24.60
C TRP A 195 5.71 2.70 -23.97
N ILE A 196 4.39 2.62 -23.78
CA ILE A 196 3.73 1.41 -23.28
C ILE A 196 4.09 0.19 -24.13
N LYS A 197 3.97 0.31 -25.47
CA LYS A 197 4.28 -0.79 -26.39
C LYS A 197 5.77 -1.15 -26.40
N MET A 198 6.65 -0.16 -26.40
CA MET A 198 8.10 -0.36 -26.46
C MET A 198 8.64 -1.10 -25.22
N TYR A 199 8.08 -0.79 -24.04
CA TYR A 199 8.45 -1.43 -22.78
C TYR A 199 7.57 -2.64 -22.44
N GLU A 200 6.63 -2.98 -23.33
CA GLU A 200 5.69 -4.11 -23.20
C GLU A 200 4.88 -4.04 -21.90
N LEU A 201 4.48 -2.83 -21.53
CA LEU A 201 3.78 -2.54 -20.29
C LEU A 201 2.29 -2.89 -20.33
N ASP A 202 1.75 -3.20 -21.51
CA ASP A 202 0.37 -3.62 -21.74
C ASP A 202 0.19 -5.14 -21.77
N ASP A 203 1.26 -5.90 -21.52
CA ASP A 203 1.25 -7.36 -21.47
C ASP A 203 1.50 -7.84 -20.03
N VAL A 204 0.42 -8.22 -19.34
CA VAL A 204 0.49 -8.69 -17.95
C VAL A 204 1.42 -9.91 -17.79
N SER A 205 1.52 -10.77 -18.81
CA SER A 205 2.39 -11.94 -18.77
C SER A 205 3.88 -11.57 -18.74
N LYS A 206 4.21 -10.34 -19.15
CA LYS A 206 5.54 -9.75 -19.08
C LYS A 206 5.71 -8.83 -17.87
N LEU A 207 4.66 -8.13 -17.45
CA LEU A 207 4.69 -7.31 -16.22
C LEU A 207 4.98 -8.15 -14.98
N LEU A 208 4.31 -9.30 -14.82
CA LEU A 208 4.43 -10.11 -13.61
C LEU A 208 5.87 -10.62 -13.38
N PRO A 209 6.58 -11.22 -14.37
CA PRO A 209 7.99 -11.58 -14.20
C PRO A 209 8.90 -10.38 -13.92
N LYS A 210 8.65 -9.22 -14.56
CA LYS A 210 9.42 -7.99 -14.29
C LYS A 210 9.23 -7.52 -12.85
N MET A 211 7.99 -7.53 -12.35
CA MET A 211 7.68 -7.21 -10.96
C MET A 211 8.36 -8.20 -10.02
N ALA A 212 8.31 -9.50 -10.29
CA ALA A 212 9.00 -10.50 -9.47
C ALA A 212 10.50 -10.21 -9.32
N LEU A 213 11.19 -9.81 -10.39
CA LEU A 213 12.61 -9.42 -10.33
C LEU A 213 12.86 -8.17 -9.48
N ILE A 214 11.96 -7.19 -9.54
CA ILE A 214 12.02 -5.99 -8.69
C ILE A 214 11.88 -6.40 -7.22
N LEU A 215 10.89 -7.22 -6.90
CA LEU A 215 10.67 -7.70 -5.54
C LEU A 215 11.84 -8.55 -5.03
N ASP A 216 12.40 -9.43 -5.86
CA ASP A 216 13.58 -10.21 -5.49
C ASP A 216 14.80 -9.30 -5.20
N THR A 217 14.91 -8.15 -5.88
CA THR A 217 15.96 -7.17 -5.61
C THR A 217 15.74 -6.44 -4.28
N ILE A 218 14.48 -6.11 -3.96
CA ILE A 218 14.12 -5.39 -2.73
C ILE A 218 14.25 -6.30 -1.51
N VAL A 219 13.71 -7.53 -1.58
CA VAL A 219 13.63 -8.45 -0.46
C VAL A 219 14.93 -9.24 -0.28
N GLY A 220 15.59 -9.59 -1.38
CA GLY A 220 16.77 -10.46 -1.38
C GLY A 220 16.47 -11.81 -0.73
N GLU A 221 17.25 -12.16 0.28
CA GLU A 221 17.11 -13.41 1.05
C GLU A 221 16.09 -13.30 2.20
N ASN A 222 15.48 -12.13 2.43
CA ASN A 222 14.62 -11.86 3.58
C ASN A 222 13.12 -12.07 3.30
N TRP A 223 12.78 -13.12 2.55
CA TRP A 223 11.38 -13.52 2.39
C TRP A 223 10.86 -14.07 3.71
N TRP A 224 9.71 -13.57 4.16
CA TRP A 224 9.14 -13.93 5.46
C TRP A 224 8.32 -15.22 5.44
N TYR A 225 8.04 -15.76 4.26
CA TYR A 225 7.26 -16.97 4.04
C TYR A 225 7.76 -17.74 2.81
N ASP A 226 7.45 -19.03 2.74
CA ASP A 226 7.81 -19.87 1.59
C ASP A 226 6.86 -19.61 0.41
N ARG A 227 7.32 -18.79 -0.53
CA ARG A 227 6.59 -18.44 -1.75
C ARG A 227 6.26 -19.66 -2.62
N ASP A 228 7.14 -20.66 -2.66
CA ASP A 228 6.95 -21.82 -3.51
C ASP A 228 5.96 -22.80 -2.87
N GLU A 229 6.00 -22.96 -1.55
CA GLU A 229 4.98 -23.67 -0.80
C GLU A 229 3.60 -23.03 -1.02
N ILE A 230 3.49 -21.71 -0.86
CA ILE A 230 2.23 -20.99 -1.07
C ILE A 230 1.74 -21.15 -2.53
N ARG A 231 2.62 -20.99 -3.52
CA ARG A 231 2.27 -21.18 -4.94
C ARG A 231 1.76 -22.59 -5.25
N SER A 232 2.31 -23.61 -4.60
CA SER A 232 1.89 -25.01 -4.81
C SER A 232 0.43 -25.28 -4.41
N ARG A 233 -0.13 -24.42 -3.54
CA ARG A 233 -1.52 -24.47 -3.07
C ARG A 233 -2.50 -23.73 -3.99
N LEU A 234 -2.00 -22.91 -4.93
CA LEU A 234 -2.84 -22.19 -5.88
C LEU A 234 -3.51 -23.20 -6.83
N PRO A 235 -4.80 -22.99 -7.19
CA PRO A 235 -5.45 -23.82 -8.18
C PRO A 235 -4.68 -23.75 -9.50
N ILE A 236 -4.30 -24.92 -10.03
CA ILE A 236 -3.70 -25.03 -11.36
C ILE A 236 -4.81 -24.74 -12.37
N ASN A 237 -4.72 -23.61 -13.06
CA ASN A 237 -5.58 -23.28 -14.20
C ASN A 237 -5.14 -24.05 -15.46
#